data_AF-K9ZCQ4-F1
#
_entry.id   AF-K9ZCQ4-F1
#
_cell.length_a   1.000
_cell.length_b   1.000
_cell.length_c   1.000
_cell.angle_alpha   90.00
_cell.angle_beta   90.00
_cell.angle_gamma   90.00
#
_symmetry.space_group_name_H-M   'P 1'
#
loop_
_entity.id
_entity.type
_entity.pdbx_description
1 polymer ?
#
loop_
_entity_poly.entity_id
_entity_poly.type
_entity_poly.pdbx_seq_one_letter_code
_entity_poly.pdbx_strand_id
1 'polypeptide(L)'
;MSSDKYMTNSTVENLVIIGSGPAGYTAAIYAGRANLKPVVFEGFQAGGLPGGQLMTTTEVENFPGFPQGITGPDLMDNMKAQAERWGAELYTEDVISVDLSQRPFIICSQEREVKAHSIVIATGATAKRLGLPSEQQFWSRGISACAICDGATSIFRGAELAVVGAGDSAAEEAIYLTKYGSSVHLLVRSEEMRASKAMQDRVLSNPKIQIHWHTEAVDVFGNDFLSGVKVHNNQTGEVRELPVKGLFYAVGHTPNTGLFKGQLELDEVGYIVTKHGGVETGIDGVFAAGDVQDHEFRQAITAAGTGCMAAMLAERWLSSKGLIHEFHHLPETTDNELKPQPETQTTETEAEFNLQATRHEGGYALRKLFHDSDRLLLVKYISPGCGPCHTLKPILNKVVDEFDGKIYFVEIDIDKDRDIAENAGVTGTPTVQLFKDQELVKEVKGVKQKSEYRQLIESNL
;
A
#
# COMPACT_ATOMS: atom_id res chain seq x y z
N MET A 1 -11.03 28.10 24.62
CA MET A 1 -10.41 27.73 23.33
C MET A 1 -11.01 26.39 22.94
N SER A 2 -11.63 26.33 21.76
CA SER A 2 -12.73 25.44 21.40
C SER A 2 -12.47 23.94 21.58
N SER A 3 -13.35 23.26 22.31
CA SER A 3 -13.43 21.81 22.51
C SER A 3 -14.15 21.07 21.38
N ASP A 4 -14.61 21.77 20.33
CA ASP A 4 -15.52 21.23 19.30
C ASP A 4 -14.82 20.79 18.00
N LYS A 5 -13.52 20.47 18.04
CA LYS A 5 -12.77 20.17 16.80
C LYS A 5 -12.82 18.69 16.34
N TYR A 6 -13.31 17.78 17.19
CA TYR A 6 -13.35 16.35 16.91
C TYR A 6 -14.77 15.81 17.08
N MET A 7 -15.22 14.92 16.18
CA MET A 7 -16.35 14.06 16.51
C MET A 7 -15.92 13.16 17.67
N THR A 8 -16.37 13.48 18.88
CA THR A 8 -16.10 12.67 20.07
C THR A 8 -17.03 11.47 20.06
N ASN A 9 -16.51 10.29 19.71
CA ASN A 9 -17.26 9.05 19.90
C ASN A 9 -17.24 8.75 21.41
N SER A 10 -18.40 8.74 22.08
CA SER A 10 -18.49 8.55 23.54
C SER A 10 -18.18 7.13 24.00
N THR A 11 -18.04 6.20 23.06
CA THR A 11 -17.86 4.76 23.28
C THR A 11 -16.37 4.38 23.28
N VAL A 12 -15.97 3.47 24.18
CA VAL A 12 -14.61 2.91 24.18
C VAL A 12 -14.61 1.66 23.32
N GLU A 13 -13.73 1.62 22.32
CA GLU A 13 -13.58 0.49 21.42
C GLU A 13 -12.85 -0.67 22.10
N ASN A 14 -13.23 -1.91 21.79
CA ASN A 14 -12.51 -3.08 22.27
C ASN A 14 -11.06 -3.07 21.76
N LEU A 15 -10.90 -2.89 20.45
CA LEU A 15 -9.63 -2.99 19.76
C LEU A 15 -9.53 -1.97 18.62
N VAL A 16 -8.47 -1.19 18.63
CA VAL A 16 -8.06 -0.35 17.49
C VAL A 16 -6.82 -0.95 16.82
N ILE A 17 -6.84 -1.00 15.50
CA ILE A 17 -5.74 -1.46 14.66
C ILE A 17 -5.23 -0.26 13.86
N ILE A 18 -3.93 0.00 13.93
CA ILE A 18 -3.29 1.11 13.22
C ILE A 18 -2.46 0.55 12.07
N GLY A 19 -2.96 0.68 10.84
CA GLY A 19 -2.35 0.17 9.62
C GLY A 19 -3.23 -0.85 8.89
N SER A 20 -3.17 -0.83 7.56
CA SER A 20 -4.03 -1.59 6.64
C SER A 20 -3.27 -2.58 5.75
N GLY A 21 -2.02 -2.91 6.08
CA GLY A 21 -1.30 -3.98 5.39
C GLY A 21 -1.88 -5.37 5.70
N PRO A 22 -1.26 -6.45 5.19
CA PRO A 22 -1.67 -7.83 5.49
C PRO A 22 -1.81 -8.14 6.98
N ALA A 23 -0.92 -7.59 7.81
CA ALA A 23 -1.00 -7.71 9.27
C ALA A 23 -2.27 -7.06 9.85
N GLY A 24 -2.57 -5.82 9.44
CA GLY A 24 -3.71 -5.05 9.93
C GLY A 24 -5.04 -5.67 9.55
N TYR A 25 -5.23 -6.01 8.26
CA TYR A 25 -6.47 -6.66 7.84
C TYR A 25 -6.63 -8.07 8.39
N THR A 26 -5.55 -8.85 8.52
CA THR A 26 -5.66 -10.16 9.18
C THR A 26 -6.05 -10.01 10.64
N ALA A 27 -5.48 -9.04 11.37
CA ALA A 27 -5.90 -8.75 12.73
C ALA A 27 -7.39 -8.37 12.80
N ALA A 28 -7.85 -7.54 11.87
CA ALA A 28 -9.25 -7.10 11.80
C ALA A 28 -10.21 -8.27 11.52
N ILE A 29 -9.85 -9.19 10.61
CA ILE A 29 -10.64 -10.39 10.32
C ILE A 29 -10.80 -11.26 11.56
N TYR A 30 -9.70 -11.53 12.28
CA TYR A 30 -9.75 -12.38 13.48
C TYR A 30 -10.51 -11.70 14.63
N ALA A 31 -10.28 -10.42 14.86
CA ALA A 31 -10.99 -9.67 15.91
C ALA A 31 -12.49 -9.50 15.59
N GLY A 32 -12.85 -9.26 14.33
CA GLY A 32 -14.24 -9.20 13.89
C GLY A 32 -14.97 -10.53 14.09
N ARG A 33 -14.32 -11.65 13.73
CA ARG A 33 -14.84 -13.00 13.99
C ARG A 33 -14.99 -13.34 15.47
N ALA A 34 -14.24 -12.68 16.34
CA ALA A 34 -14.37 -12.77 17.79
C ALA A 34 -15.41 -11.77 18.36
N ASN A 35 -16.27 -11.17 17.52
CA ASN A 35 -17.30 -10.20 17.89
C ASN A 35 -16.74 -8.94 18.60
N LEU A 36 -15.49 -8.57 18.33
CA LEU A 36 -14.86 -7.39 18.95
C LEU A 36 -15.15 -6.08 18.22
N LYS A 37 -15.71 -6.14 17.01
CA LYS A 37 -15.97 -4.98 16.13
C LYS A 37 -14.75 -4.03 16.03
N PRO A 38 -13.61 -4.50 15.49
CA PRO A 38 -12.38 -3.74 15.51
C PRO A 38 -12.49 -2.47 14.65
N VAL A 39 -11.92 -1.38 15.15
CA VAL A 39 -11.71 -0.16 14.38
C VAL A 39 -10.33 -0.23 13.73
N VAL A 40 -10.22 0.09 12.43
CA VAL A 40 -8.96 0.09 11.68
C VAL A 40 -8.71 1.48 11.10
N PHE A 41 -7.57 2.08 11.43
CA PHE A 41 -7.06 3.24 10.71
C PHE A 41 -6.21 2.78 9.54
N GLU A 42 -6.69 3.02 8.33
CA GLU A 42 -6.06 2.49 7.12
C GLU A 42 -4.83 3.28 6.66
N GLY A 43 -4.66 4.52 7.14
CA GLY A 43 -3.71 5.47 6.58
C GLY A 43 -4.29 6.21 5.38
N PHE A 44 -3.67 7.35 5.05
CA PHE A 44 -4.08 8.18 3.91
C PHE A 44 -2.89 8.84 3.22
N GLN A 45 -2.13 9.68 3.93
CA GLN A 45 -0.91 10.33 3.43
C GLN A 45 0.32 9.80 4.16
N ALA A 46 0.41 10.09 5.46
CA ALA A 46 1.56 9.71 6.28
C ALA A 46 1.64 8.19 6.48
N GLY A 47 0.48 7.52 6.58
CA GLY A 47 0.38 6.06 6.65
C GLY A 47 0.53 5.34 5.31
N GLY A 48 0.65 6.08 4.20
CA GLY A 48 0.67 5.52 2.86
C GLY A 48 -0.71 5.12 2.32
N LEU A 49 -0.71 4.44 1.17
CA LEU A 49 -1.94 3.94 0.54
C LEU A 49 -2.57 2.83 1.41
N PRO A 50 -3.89 2.88 1.67
CA PRO A 50 -4.65 1.77 2.24
C PRO A 50 -4.34 0.44 1.53
N GLY A 51 -3.94 -0.58 2.28
CA GLY A 51 -3.40 -1.83 1.76
C GLY A 51 -1.88 -1.96 1.94
N GLY A 52 -1.18 -0.87 2.24
CA GLY A 52 0.25 -0.86 2.52
C GLY A 52 1.13 -1.07 1.29
N GLN A 53 2.34 -1.60 1.50
CA GLN A 53 3.38 -1.71 0.45
C GLN A 53 2.92 -2.50 -0.79
N LEU A 54 2.02 -3.48 -0.62
CA LEU A 54 1.49 -4.28 -1.73
C LEU A 54 0.70 -3.44 -2.75
N MET A 55 0.21 -2.25 -2.38
CA MET A 55 -0.44 -1.35 -3.34
C MET A 55 0.51 -0.79 -4.40
N THR A 56 1.81 -1.01 -4.24
CA THR A 56 2.85 -0.55 -5.16
C THR A 56 3.50 -1.68 -5.96
N THR A 57 3.09 -2.93 -5.74
CA THR A 57 3.52 -4.08 -6.54
C THR A 57 2.45 -4.52 -7.52
N THR A 58 2.89 -5.01 -8.68
CA THR A 58 1.99 -5.48 -9.75
C THR A 58 1.63 -6.95 -9.63
N GLU A 59 2.56 -7.79 -9.16
CA GLU A 59 2.38 -9.25 -9.14
C GLU A 59 2.85 -9.83 -7.81
N VAL A 60 2.06 -10.74 -7.25
CA VAL A 60 2.33 -11.47 -6.01
C VAL A 60 2.17 -12.96 -6.30
N GLU A 61 3.29 -13.67 -6.39
CA GLU A 61 3.32 -15.12 -6.66
C GLU A 61 3.53 -15.97 -5.41
N ASN A 62 3.90 -15.35 -4.28
CA ASN A 62 4.37 -16.03 -3.08
C ASN A 62 3.39 -15.94 -1.89
N PHE A 63 2.18 -15.42 -2.10
CA PHE A 63 1.11 -15.48 -1.11
C PHE A 63 0.26 -16.75 -1.34
N PRO A 64 0.23 -17.70 -0.38
CA PRO A 64 -0.44 -18.99 -0.58
C PRO A 64 -1.96 -18.81 -0.76
N GLY A 65 -2.53 -19.60 -1.67
CA GLY A 65 -3.95 -19.54 -2.04
C GLY A 65 -4.21 -19.03 -3.44
N PHE A 66 -3.20 -18.42 -4.09
CA PHE A 66 -3.29 -17.87 -5.45
C PHE A 66 -2.32 -18.61 -6.40
N PRO A 67 -2.67 -19.80 -6.91
CA PRO A 67 -1.77 -20.64 -7.70
C PRO A 67 -1.35 -20.04 -9.05
N GLN A 68 -2.08 -19.02 -9.54
CA GLN A 68 -1.77 -18.27 -10.76
C GLN A 68 -1.21 -16.86 -10.46
N GLY A 69 -0.84 -16.60 -9.20
CA GLY A 69 -0.54 -15.26 -8.72
C GLY A 69 -1.79 -14.38 -8.56
N ILE A 70 -1.58 -13.18 -8.02
CA ILE A 70 -2.58 -12.12 -7.85
C ILE A 70 -1.88 -10.77 -7.88
N THR A 71 -2.55 -9.70 -8.27
CA THR A 71 -1.97 -8.36 -8.14
C THR A 71 -1.91 -7.95 -6.66
N GLY A 72 -0.97 -7.07 -6.31
CA GLY A 72 -0.89 -6.52 -4.96
C GLY A 72 -2.19 -5.82 -4.52
N PRO A 73 -2.75 -4.89 -5.33
CA PRO A 73 -4.04 -4.26 -5.05
C PRO A 73 -5.20 -5.24 -4.89
N ASP A 74 -5.37 -6.23 -5.79
CA ASP A 74 -6.49 -7.18 -5.70
C ASP A 74 -6.39 -8.06 -4.43
N LEU A 75 -5.18 -8.44 -4.03
CA LEU A 75 -4.96 -9.16 -2.78
C LEU A 75 -5.42 -8.30 -1.59
N MET A 76 -5.04 -7.02 -1.56
CA MET A 76 -5.39 -6.12 -0.46
C MET A 76 -6.88 -5.80 -0.42
N ASP A 77 -7.52 -5.64 -1.57
CA ASP A 77 -8.97 -5.44 -1.67
C ASP A 77 -9.75 -6.67 -1.18
N ASN A 78 -9.28 -7.89 -1.51
CA ASN A 78 -9.87 -9.12 -0.98
C ASN A 78 -9.75 -9.19 0.56
N MET A 79 -8.58 -8.85 1.12
CA MET A 79 -8.38 -8.83 2.57
C MET A 79 -9.23 -7.75 3.25
N LYS A 80 -9.33 -6.56 2.65
CA LYS A 80 -10.19 -5.47 3.12
C LYS A 80 -11.66 -5.89 3.15
N ALA A 81 -12.17 -6.41 2.04
CA ALA A 81 -13.56 -6.88 1.93
C ALA A 81 -13.86 -7.98 2.95
N GLN A 82 -12.90 -8.87 3.22
CA GLN A 82 -13.04 -9.89 4.26
C GLN A 82 -13.08 -9.28 5.67
N ALA A 83 -12.30 -8.24 5.96
CA ALA A 83 -12.35 -7.52 7.23
C ALA A 83 -13.71 -6.81 7.43
N GLU A 84 -14.19 -6.07 6.42
CA GLU A 84 -15.49 -5.38 6.45
C GLU A 84 -16.65 -6.36 6.64
N ARG A 85 -16.61 -7.50 5.93
CA ARG A 85 -17.59 -8.58 6.06
C ARG A 85 -17.74 -9.06 7.51
N TRP A 86 -16.65 -9.10 8.28
CA TRP A 86 -16.66 -9.51 9.69
C TRP A 86 -16.86 -8.34 10.66
N GLY A 87 -17.26 -7.17 10.17
CA GLY A 87 -17.66 -6.02 10.99
C GLY A 87 -16.52 -5.12 11.44
N ALA A 88 -15.37 -5.17 10.77
CA ALA A 88 -14.34 -4.15 10.97
C ALA A 88 -14.85 -2.78 10.48
N GLU A 89 -14.69 -1.75 11.31
CA GLU A 89 -14.95 -0.37 10.90
C GLU A 89 -13.65 0.27 10.40
N LEU A 90 -13.62 0.64 9.12
CA LEU A 90 -12.42 1.15 8.47
C LEU A 90 -12.50 2.68 8.31
N TYR A 91 -11.45 3.37 8.77
CA TYR A 91 -11.27 4.80 8.61
C TYR A 91 -10.04 5.08 7.75
N THR A 92 -10.26 5.65 6.56
CA THR A 92 -9.20 6.05 5.63
C THR A 92 -8.56 7.37 6.08
N GLU A 93 -7.86 7.32 7.22
CA GLU A 93 -7.28 8.46 7.91
C GLU A 93 -5.90 8.12 8.47
N ASP A 94 -5.04 9.14 8.54
CA ASP A 94 -3.77 9.04 9.26
C ASP A 94 -4.00 9.22 10.76
N VAL A 95 -3.47 8.28 11.55
CA VAL A 95 -3.27 8.51 12.98
C VAL A 95 -2.12 9.51 13.15
N ILE A 96 -2.39 10.60 13.86
CA ILE A 96 -1.43 11.69 14.09
C ILE A 96 -0.84 11.65 15.50
N SER A 97 -1.52 11.03 16.45
CA SER A 97 -1.03 10.84 17.81
C SER A 97 -1.67 9.64 18.49
N VAL A 98 -0.90 9.00 19.37
CA VAL A 98 -1.35 7.92 20.25
C VAL A 98 -0.82 8.20 21.66
N ASP A 99 -1.65 8.04 22.68
CA ASP A 99 -1.24 8.09 24.08
C ASP A 99 -1.36 6.71 24.73
N LEU A 100 -0.20 6.09 24.95
CA LEU A 100 -0.06 4.77 25.58
C LEU A 100 0.17 4.84 27.10
N SER A 101 0.22 6.05 27.68
CA SER A 101 0.52 6.25 29.12
C SER A 101 -0.69 6.04 30.04
N GLN A 102 -1.90 6.01 29.47
CA GLN A 102 -3.17 5.91 30.21
C GLN A 102 -4.06 4.80 29.65
N ARG A 103 -5.16 4.51 30.35
CA ARG A 103 -6.21 3.60 29.90
C ARG A 103 -7.61 4.21 30.10
N PRO A 104 -8.54 4.05 29.14
CA PRO A 104 -8.33 3.51 27.79
C PRO A 104 -7.31 4.34 26.99
N PHE A 105 -6.60 3.71 26.07
CA PHE A 105 -5.64 4.39 25.21
C PHE A 105 -6.36 5.40 24.32
N ILE A 106 -5.70 6.50 23.96
CA ILE A 106 -6.26 7.53 23.09
C ILE A 106 -5.54 7.50 21.75
N ILE A 107 -6.31 7.45 20.66
CA ILE A 107 -5.84 7.48 19.27
C ILE A 107 -6.52 8.65 18.58
N CYS A 108 -5.74 9.57 18.02
CA CYS A 108 -6.28 10.73 17.31
C CYS A 108 -5.87 10.71 15.83
N SER A 109 -6.83 11.02 14.97
CA SER A 109 -6.60 11.44 13.59
C SER A 109 -6.88 12.94 13.45
N GLN A 110 -6.88 13.45 12.22
CA GLN A 110 -7.34 14.82 11.95
C GLN A 110 -8.85 15.01 12.17
N GLU A 111 -9.65 13.95 12.00
CA GLU A 111 -11.11 14.02 12.02
C GLU A 111 -11.72 13.54 13.35
N ARG A 112 -11.03 12.63 14.07
CA ARG A 112 -11.60 11.95 15.23
C ARG A 112 -10.61 11.65 16.33
N GLU A 113 -11.17 11.53 17.53
CA GLU A 113 -10.51 10.93 18.69
C GLU A 113 -11.24 9.63 19.03
N VAL A 114 -10.50 8.53 19.16
CA VAL A 114 -11.00 7.20 19.52
C VAL A 114 -10.32 6.74 20.79
N LYS A 115 -11.10 6.16 21.71
CA LYS A 115 -10.58 5.52 22.92
C LYS A 115 -10.65 4.01 22.75
N ALA A 116 -9.60 3.29 23.15
CA ALA A 116 -9.55 1.85 23.00
C ALA A 116 -9.00 1.12 24.23
N HIS A 117 -9.53 -0.07 24.52
CA HIS A 117 -8.98 -0.94 25.56
C HIS A 117 -7.66 -1.59 25.15
N SER A 118 -7.53 -1.96 23.87
CA SER A 118 -6.36 -2.62 23.28
C SER A 118 -5.98 -1.98 21.94
N ILE A 119 -4.71 -2.07 21.57
CA ILE A 119 -4.19 -1.59 20.27
C ILE A 119 -3.34 -2.67 19.59
N VAL A 120 -3.51 -2.84 18.29
CA VAL A 120 -2.55 -3.55 17.41
C VAL A 120 -1.89 -2.53 16.49
N ILE A 121 -0.57 -2.42 16.58
CA ILE A 121 0.26 -1.58 15.73
C ILE A 121 0.71 -2.42 14.52
N ALA A 122 0.21 -2.07 13.34
CA ALA A 122 0.47 -2.73 12.07
C ALA A 122 0.91 -1.72 10.99
N THR A 123 1.65 -0.68 11.40
CA THR A 123 2.05 0.45 10.54
C THR A 123 3.11 0.10 9.49
N GLY A 124 3.68 -1.11 9.56
CA GLY A 124 4.65 -1.63 8.60
C GLY A 124 5.99 -0.89 8.61
N ALA A 125 6.69 -0.99 7.49
CA ALA A 125 7.95 -0.31 7.22
C ALA A 125 7.96 0.23 5.79
N THR A 126 8.90 1.13 5.51
CA THR A 126 9.10 1.72 4.18
C THR A 126 10.49 1.37 3.68
N ALA A 127 10.58 0.77 2.48
CA ALA A 127 11.87 0.50 1.85
C ALA A 127 12.66 1.80 1.62
N LYS A 128 13.95 1.81 1.99
CA LYS A 128 14.82 2.95 1.72
C LYS A 128 15.15 2.98 0.23
N ARG A 129 15.03 4.17 -0.37
CA ARG A 129 15.37 4.43 -1.77
C ARG A 129 16.61 5.31 -1.87
N LEU A 130 17.26 5.29 -3.03
CA LEU A 130 18.47 6.08 -3.28
C LEU A 130 18.14 7.51 -3.72
N GLY A 131 16.94 7.73 -4.28
CA GLY A 131 16.53 9.04 -4.78
C GLY A 131 17.26 9.41 -6.07
N LEU A 132 17.49 8.43 -6.95
CA LEU A 132 18.14 8.69 -8.24
C LEU A 132 17.26 9.59 -9.13
N PRO A 133 17.85 10.44 -9.99
CA PRO A 133 17.11 11.38 -10.83
C PRO A 133 15.96 10.73 -11.63
N SER A 134 16.23 9.59 -12.26
CA SER A 134 15.23 8.84 -13.05
C SER A 134 14.59 7.66 -12.30
N GLU A 135 14.77 7.55 -10.96
CA GLU A 135 14.27 6.42 -10.16
C GLU A 135 12.76 6.19 -10.33
N GLN A 136 11.97 7.26 -10.26
CA GLN A 136 10.52 7.18 -10.27
C GLN A 136 9.96 6.65 -11.61
N GLN A 137 10.66 6.88 -12.72
CA GLN A 137 10.25 6.41 -14.04
C GLN A 137 10.34 4.88 -14.15
N PHE A 138 11.32 4.27 -13.49
CA PHE A 138 11.62 2.84 -13.60
C PHE A 138 11.23 2.03 -12.35
N TRP A 139 10.65 2.68 -11.34
CA TRP A 139 10.09 2.00 -10.17
C TRP A 139 8.98 1.03 -10.60
N SER A 140 9.08 -0.23 -10.19
CA SER A 140 8.22 -1.33 -10.65
C SER A 140 8.27 -1.60 -12.17
N ARG A 141 9.26 -1.03 -12.88
CA ARG A 141 9.56 -1.26 -14.31
C ARG A 141 11.04 -1.60 -14.52
N GLY A 142 11.59 -2.36 -13.58
CA GLY A 142 12.99 -2.79 -13.53
C GLY A 142 13.71 -2.40 -12.25
N ILE A 143 13.23 -1.41 -11.49
CA ILE A 143 13.72 -1.13 -10.13
C ILE A 143 12.78 -1.78 -9.11
N SER A 144 13.37 -2.49 -8.14
CA SER A 144 12.66 -3.14 -7.03
C SER A 144 13.41 -2.94 -5.71
N ALA A 145 12.68 -3.02 -4.59
CA ALA A 145 13.25 -3.09 -3.24
C ALA A 145 13.04 -4.46 -2.57
N CYS A 146 12.60 -5.47 -3.32
CA CYS A 146 12.42 -6.83 -2.82
C CYS A 146 12.86 -7.85 -3.89
N ALA A 147 14.13 -8.27 -3.85
CA ALA A 147 14.61 -9.30 -4.77
C ALA A 147 13.86 -10.63 -4.62
N ILE A 148 13.42 -10.97 -3.41
CA ILE A 148 12.68 -12.22 -3.13
C ILE A 148 11.32 -12.22 -3.84
N CYS A 149 10.65 -11.06 -3.86
CA CYS A 149 9.35 -10.87 -4.47
C CYS A 149 9.45 -10.93 -6.00
N ASP A 150 10.33 -10.10 -6.57
CA ASP A 150 10.27 -9.85 -8.02
C ASP A 150 11.29 -10.67 -8.81
N GLY A 151 12.31 -11.25 -8.16
CA GLY A 151 13.43 -11.91 -8.84
C GLY A 151 13.04 -13.08 -9.76
N ALA A 152 11.92 -13.74 -9.48
CA ALA A 152 11.41 -14.85 -10.28
C ALA A 152 10.61 -14.43 -11.52
N THR A 153 10.22 -13.15 -11.59
CA THR A 153 9.39 -12.61 -12.68
C THR A 153 10.07 -12.78 -14.03
N SER A 154 9.26 -12.93 -15.08
CA SER A 154 9.73 -13.27 -16.43
C SER A 154 10.74 -12.26 -17.00
N ILE A 155 10.66 -10.99 -16.60
CA ILE A 155 11.53 -9.91 -17.09
C ILE A 155 13.01 -10.06 -16.68
N PHE A 156 13.29 -10.74 -15.56
CA PHE A 156 14.65 -10.88 -15.02
C PHE A 156 15.30 -12.23 -15.35
N ARG A 157 14.52 -13.18 -15.87
CA ARG A 157 15.02 -14.51 -16.22
C ARG A 157 16.06 -14.44 -17.33
N GLY A 158 17.27 -14.93 -17.03
CA GLY A 158 18.41 -14.92 -17.93
C GLY A 158 18.98 -13.52 -18.22
N ALA A 159 18.57 -12.50 -17.47
CA ALA A 159 19.07 -11.14 -17.63
C ALA A 159 20.23 -10.84 -16.66
N GLU A 160 21.03 -9.83 -16.99
CA GLU A 160 21.99 -9.24 -16.05
C GLU A 160 21.25 -8.32 -15.08
N LEU A 161 21.51 -8.49 -13.78
CA LEU A 161 20.82 -7.78 -12.69
C LEU A 161 21.83 -7.05 -11.82
N ALA A 162 21.43 -5.98 -11.16
CA ALA A 162 22.24 -5.26 -10.19
C ALA A 162 21.58 -5.24 -8.81
N VAL A 163 22.38 -5.33 -7.75
CA VAL A 163 21.97 -5.16 -6.35
C VAL A 163 22.77 -4.03 -5.74
N VAL A 164 22.11 -3.09 -5.07
CA VAL A 164 22.77 -2.03 -4.30
C VAL A 164 22.69 -2.36 -2.83
N GLY A 165 23.84 -2.48 -2.17
CA GLY A 165 23.92 -2.72 -0.74
C GLY A 165 25.18 -3.45 -0.32
N ALA A 166 25.39 -3.56 0.99
CA ALA A 166 26.62 -4.15 1.54
C ALA A 166 26.39 -4.94 2.85
N GLY A 167 25.15 -5.02 3.35
CA GLY A 167 24.80 -5.81 4.54
C GLY A 167 24.40 -7.24 4.18
N ASP A 168 24.01 -8.03 5.18
CA ASP A 168 23.57 -9.41 4.96
C ASP A 168 22.41 -9.50 3.96
N SER A 169 21.41 -8.61 4.02
CA SER A 169 20.31 -8.59 3.04
C SER A 169 20.82 -8.44 1.61
N ALA A 170 21.82 -7.58 1.36
CA ALA A 170 22.38 -7.40 0.02
C ALA A 170 23.11 -8.65 -0.47
N ALA A 171 23.85 -9.32 0.42
CA ALA A 171 24.52 -10.57 0.10
C ALA A 171 23.51 -11.71 -0.18
N GLU A 172 22.47 -11.83 0.64
CA GLU A 172 21.40 -12.82 0.47
C GLU A 172 20.61 -12.60 -0.81
N GLU A 173 20.17 -11.37 -1.07
CA GLU A 173 19.43 -11.01 -2.27
C GLU A 173 20.27 -11.19 -3.54
N ALA A 174 21.55 -10.81 -3.52
CA ALA A 174 22.46 -11.06 -4.65
C ALA A 174 22.60 -12.55 -4.94
N ILE A 175 22.79 -13.39 -3.92
CA ILE A 175 22.85 -14.84 -4.08
C ILE A 175 21.50 -15.38 -4.60
N TYR A 176 20.39 -14.91 -4.05
CA TYR A 176 19.05 -15.34 -4.47
C TYR A 176 18.80 -15.09 -5.95
N LEU A 177 19.15 -13.90 -6.44
CA LEU A 177 18.96 -13.50 -7.84
C LEU A 177 19.78 -14.34 -8.83
N THR A 178 20.89 -14.96 -8.41
CA THR A 178 21.70 -15.85 -9.28
C THR A 178 20.95 -17.11 -9.75
N LYS A 179 19.82 -17.44 -9.10
CA LYS A 179 18.90 -18.50 -9.53
C LYS A 179 18.16 -18.16 -10.82
N TYR A 180 17.94 -16.87 -11.09
CA TYR A 180 17.12 -16.40 -12.21
C TYR A 180 17.95 -15.63 -13.25
N GLY A 181 18.82 -14.73 -12.79
CA GLY A 181 19.69 -13.93 -13.66
C GLY A 181 20.82 -14.73 -14.29
N SER A 182 21.36 -14.20 -15.40
CA SER A 182 22.59 -14.69 -16.03
C SER A 182 23.81 -14.32 -15.18
N SER A 183 23.86 -13.07 -14.72
CA SER A 183 24.86 -12.50 -13.81
C SER A 183 24.20 -11.53 -12.82
N VAL A 184 24.87 -11.26 -11.70
CA VAL A 184 24.46 -10.29 -10.69
C VAL A 184 25.62 -9.36 -10.34
N HIS A 185 25.41 -8.05 -10.53
CA HIS A 185 26.35 -6.99 -10.18
C HIS A 185 26.03 -6.47 -8.78
N LEU A 186 26.91 -6.73 -7.81
CA LEU A 186 26.75 -6.22 -6.45
C LEU A 186 27.52 -4.90 -6.31
N LEU A 187 26.78 -3.79 -6.18
CA LEU A 187 27.32 -2.44 -6.06
C LEU A 187 27.55 -2.09 -4.59
N VAL A 188 28.83 -1.98 -4.21
CA VAL A 188 29.26 -1.68 -2.84
C VAL A 188 30.01 -0.35 -2.84
N ARG A 189 29.49 0.66 -2.15
CA ARG A 189 30.08 2.01 -2.11
C ARG A 189 31.39 2.12 -1.34
N SER A 190 31.76 1.09 -0.57
CA SER A 190 32.98 1.00 0.26
C SER A 190 33.98 -0.02 -0.30
N GLU A 191 35.13 -0.14 0.34
CA GLU A 191 36.13 -1.20 0.08
C GLU A 191 35.77 -2.56 0.69
N GLU A 192 34.80 -2.58 1.61
CA GLU A 192 34.39 -3.77 2.33
C GLU A 192 32.86 -3.88 2.46
N MET A 193 32.37 -5.11 2.67
CA MET A 193 30.98 -5.41 3.01
C MET A 193 30.79 -5.41 4.53
N ARG A 194 29.61 -4.97 4.97
CA ARG A 194 29.15 -5.08 6.38
C ARG A 194 28.46 -6.42 6.68
N ALA A 195 28.18 -7.22 5.65
CA ALA A 195 27.62 -8.56 5.80
C ALA A 195 28.49 -9.44 6.68
N SER A 196 27.88 -10.41 7.36
CA SER A 196 28.58 -11.45 8.12
C SER A 196 29.62 -12.17 7.26
N LYS A 197 30.69 -12.67 7.89
CA LYS A 197 31.80 -13.29 7.15
C LYS A 197 31.34 -14.47 6.29
N ALA A 198 30.44 -15.30 6.83
CA ALA A 198 29.85 -16.42 6.11
C ALA A 198 29.11 -15.97 4.83
N MET A 199 28.38 -14.86 4.89
CA MET A 199 27.68 -14.32 3.73
C MET A 199 28.64 -13.72 2.71
N GLN A 200 29.69 -13.03 3.15
CA GLN A 200 30.75 -12.55 2.26
C GLN A 200 31.41 -13.70 1.49
N ASP A 201 31.74 -14.80 2.16
CA ASP A 201 32.37 -15.97 1.54
C ASP A 201 31.45 -16.63 0.49
N ARG A 202 30.14 -16.70 0.77
CA ARG A 202 29.14 -17.18 -0.20
C ARG A 202 29.05 -16.29 -1.44
N VAL A 203 29.08 -14.96 -1.26
CA VAL A 203 29.07 -14.01 -2.39
C VAL A 203 30.35 -14.16 -3.21
N LEU A 204 31.51 -14.15 -2.57
CA LEU A 204 32.83 -14.23 -3.23
C LEU A 204 33.05 -15.56 -3.98
N SER A 205 32.46 -16.65 -3.50
CA SER A 205 32.56 -17.97 -4.13
C SER A 205 31.58 -18.18 -5.30
N ASN A 206 30.63 -17.28 -5.52
CA ASN A 206 29.61 -17.45 -6.55
C ASN A 206 30.07 -16.85 -7.89
N PRO A 207 30.32 -17.65 -8.94
CA PRO A 207 30.87 -17.16 -10.21
C PRO A 207 29.89 -16.29 -11.02
N LYS A 208 28.60 -16.27 -10.66
CA LYS A 208 27.62 -15.38 -11.29
C LYS A 208 27.60 -13.99 -10.66
N ILE A 209 28.27 -13.78 -9.52
CA ILE A 209 28.27 -12.48 -8.84
C ILE A 209 29.57 -11.74 -9.15
N GLN A 210 29.43 -10.52 -9.68
CA GLN A 210 30.53 -9.58 -9.83
C GLN A 210 30.36 -8.45 -8.82
N ILE A 211 31.33 -8.28 -7.93
CA ILE A 211 31.34 -7.18 -6.94
C ILE A 211 32.01 -5.95 -7.56
N HIS A 212 31.34 -4.80 -7.42
CA HIS A 212 31.87 -3.49 -7.79
C HIS A 212 32.11 -2.70 -6.51
N TRP A 213 33.35 -2.76 -6.01
CA TRP A 213 33.79 -1.97 -4.84
C TRP A 213 33.87 -0.48 -5.18
N HIS A 214 33.80 0.37 -4.16
CA HIS A 214 33.83 1.83 -4.32
C HIS A 214 32.78 2.38 -5.28
N THR A 215 31.73 1.61 -5.59
CA THR A 215 30.82 1.91 -6.70
C THR A 215 29.42 2.22 -6.17
N GLU A 216 28.89 3.35 -6.60
CA GLU A 216 27.52 3.80 -6.29
C GLU A 216 26.71 3.98 -7.58
N ALA A 217 25.41 3.69 -7.52
CA ALA A 217 24.48 4.06 -8.59
C ALA A 217 24.20 5.56 -8.50
N VAL A 218 24.37 6.28 -9.61
CA VAL A 218 24.14 7.73 -9.68
C VAL A 218 22.90 8.08 -10.50
N ASP A 219 22.52 7.22 -11.45
CA ASP A 219 21.26 7.33 -12.18
C ASP A 219 20.89 6.02 -12.88
N VAL A 220 19.73 5.98 -13.53
CA VAL A 220 19.22 4.84 -14.30
C VAL A 220 18.76 5.29 -15.68
N PHE A 221 18.80 4.39 -16.67
CA PHE A 221 18.37 4.71 -18.04
C PHE A 221 17.61 3.56 -18.70
N GLY A 222 16.76 3.91 -19.66
CA GLY A 222 15.89 2.99 -20.37
C GLY A 222 14.80 3.72 -21.15
N ASN A 223 13.92 2.96 -21.79
CA ASN A 223 12.74 3.48 -22.47
C ASN A 223 11.51 3.21 -21.58
N ASP A 224 10.68 2.24 -21.98
CA ASP A 224 9.52 1.80 -21.20
C ASP A 224 9.93 1.02 -19.94
N PHE A 225 11.07 0.32 -20.02
CA PHE A 225 11.67 -0.48 -18.95
C PHE A 225 13.14 -0.09 -18.75
N LEU A 226 13.66 -0.38 -17.57
CA LEU A 226 15.08 -0.22 -17.23
C LEU A 226 15.97 -1.01 -18.20
N SER A 227 16.99 -0.33 -18.74
CA SER A 227 18.00 -0.93 -19.63
C SER A 227 19.41 -0.88 -19.03
N GLY A 228 19.63 -0.06 -18.00
CA GLY A 228 20.89 -0.05 -17.28
C GLY A 228 20.98 1.01 -16.18
N VAL A 229 22.12 0.98 -15.49
CA VAL A 229 22.44 1.83 -14.35
C VAL A 229 23.69 2.62 -14.67
N LYS A 230 23.68 3.93 -14.42
CA LYS A 230 24.88 4.75 -14.44
C LYS A 230 25.55 4.63 -13.08
N VAL A 231 26.81 4.22 -13.07
CA VAL A 231 27.57 3.98 -11.84
C VAL A 231 28.79 4.90 -11.76
N HIS A 232 29.13 5.33 -10.56
CA HIS A 232 30.30 6.15 -10.25
C HIS A 232 31.20 5.39 -9.29
N ASN A 233 32.49 5.28 -9.62
CA ASN A 233 33.49 4.76 -8.71
C ASN A 233 34.11 5.92 -7.92
N ASN A 234 33.87 5.97 -6.62
CA ASN A 234 34.32 7.06 -5.75
C ASN A 234 35.82 7.07 -5.44
N GLN A 235 36.55 6.02 -5.81
CA GLN A 235 38.01 5.96 -5.68
C GLN A 235 38.71 6.48 -6.95
N THR A 236 38.20 6.12 -8.13
CA THR A 236 38.81 6.50 -9.43
C THR A 236 38.20 7.74 -10.04
N GLY A 237 37.00 8.13 -9.64
CA GLY A 237 36.18 9.17 -10.28
C GLY A 237 35.56 8.75 -11.61
N GLU A 238 35.70 7.49 -12.02
CA GLU A 238 35.14 6.99 -13.27
C GLU A 238 33.62 6.89 -13.19
N VAL A 239 32.95 7.38 -14.23
CA VAL A 239 31.51 7.21 -14.43
C VAL A 239 31.30 6.38 -15.69
N ARG A 240 30.52 5.30 -15.57
CA ARG A 240 30.22 4.40 -16.69
C ARG A 240 28.78 3.92 -16.66
N GLU A 241 28.33 3.40 -17.79
CA GLU A 241 27.05 2.74 -17.92
C GLU A 241 27.22 1.23 -17.71
N LEU A 242 26.32 0.65 -16.91
CA LEU A 242 26.25 -0.77 -16.63
C LEU A 242 24.92 -1.31 -17.18
N PRO A 243 24.92 -2.03 -18.31
CA PRO A 243 23.70 -2.60 -18.88
C PRO A 243 23.14 -3.70 -17.97
N VAL A 244 21.93 -3.48 -17.45
CA VAL A 244 21.20 -4.45 -16.60
C VAL A 244 19.70 -4.26 -16.82
N LYS A 245 18.92 -5.33 -16.73
CA LYS A 245 17.45 -5.24 -16.82
C LYS A 245 16.76 -5.04 -15.48
N GLY A 246 17.48 -5.25 -14.38
CA GLY A 246 16.94 -5.15 -13.03
C GLY A 246 17.91 -4.45 -12.08
N LEU A 247 17.40 -3.58 -11.22
CA LEU A 247 18.12 -2.93 -10.13
C LEU A 247 17.37 -3.16 -8.82
N PHE A 248 18.01 -3.82 -7.86
CA PHE A 248 17.42 -4.20 -6.58
C PHE A 248 18.08 -3.44 -5.43
N TYR A 249 17.27 -2.76 -4.63
CA TYR A 249 17.73 -2.03 -3.45
C TYR A 249 17.71 -2.91 -2.21
N ALA A 250 18.89 -3.25 -1.71
CA ALA A 250 19.10 -3.96 -0.45
C ALA A 250 19.78 -3.05 0.60
N VAL A 251 19.28 -1.82 0.71
CA VAL A 251 19.80 -0.76 1.61
C VAL A 251 19.02 -0.63 2.93
N GLY A 252 18.11 -1.57 3.19
CA GLY A 252 17.32 -1.65 4.42
C GLY A 252 15.98 -0.92 4.35
N HIS A 253 15.22 -1.00 5.44
CA HIS A 253 13.91 -0.38 5.57
C HIS A 253 13.90 0.59 6.76
N THR A 254 12.92 1.49 6.78
CA THR A 254 12.61 2.36 7.90
C THR A 254 11.27 1.92 8.48
N PRO A 255 11.22 1.33 9.68
CA PRO A 255 9.96 0.96 10.32
C PRO A 255 9.14 2.21 10.65
N ASN A 256 7.82 2.15 10.46
CA ASN A 256 6.92 3.29 10.59
C ASN A 256 6.52 3.50 12.07
N THR A 257 7.50 3.79 12.92
CA THR A 257 7.37 3.85 14.39
C THR A 257 7.35 5.25 14.97
N GLY A 258 7.28 6.29 14.13
CA GLY A 258 7.35 7.69 14.56
C GLY A 258 6.38 8.06 15.69
N LEU A 259 5.15 7.54 15.64
CA LEU A 259 4.11 7.77 16.65
C LEU A 259 4.42 7.19 18.04
N PHE A 260 5.30 6.18 18.10
CA PHE A 260 5.54 5.38 19.31
C PHE A 260 6.89 5.66 19.96
N LYS A 261 7.70 6.54 19.36
CA LYS A 261 8.99 6.95 19.92
C LYS A 261 8.82 7.54 21.32
N GLY A 262 9.59 7.03 22.28
CA GLY A 262 9.50 7.42 23.69
C GLY A 262 8.34 6.80 24.46
N GLN A 263 7.46 6.04 23.81
CA GLN A 263 6.35 5.31 24.44
C GLN A 263 6.59 3.80 24.44
N LEU A 264 7.22 3.26 23.39
CA LEU A 264 7.60 1.85 23.26
C LEU A 264 9.12 1.70 23.14
N GLU A 265 9.61 0.54 23.56
CA GLU A 265 10.99 0.12 23.31
C GLU A 265 11.18 -0.15 21.82
N LEU A 266 12.19 0.48 21.23
CA LEU A 266 12.58 0.30 19.84
C LEU A 266 14.02 -0.20 19.79
N ASP A 267 14.35 -1.04 18.81
CA ASP A 267 15.72 -1.46 18.56
C ASP A 267 16.59 -0.30 18.00
N GLU A 268 17.87 -0.56 17.78
CA GLU A 268 18.81 0.46 17.28
C GLU A 268 18.45 1.02 15.90
N VAL A 269 17.67 0.29 15.10
CA VAL A 269 17.22 0.68 13.76
C VAL A 269 15.86 1.41 13.83
N GLY A 270 15.08 1.14 14.88
CA GLY A 270 13.79 1.73 15.17
C GLY A 270 12.60 0.78 15.08
N TYR A 271 12.79 -0.54 14.97
CA TYR A 271 11.72 -1.54 14.98
C TYR A 271 11.15 -1.70 16.39
N ILE A 272 9.86 -2.01 16.53
CA ILE A 272 9.26 -2.25 17.85
C ILE A 272 9.79 -3.56 18.42
N VAL A 273 10.34 -3.52 19.63
CA VAL A 273 10.80 -4.72 20.33
C VAL A 273 9.59 -5.49 20.87
N THR A 274 9.51 -6.77 20.52
CA THR A 274 8.45 -7.68 20.99
C THR A 274 9.02 -8.81 21.87
N LYS A 275 8.20 -9.32 22.79
CA LYS A 275 8.60 -10.37 23.73
C LYS A 275 8.83 -11.70 23.02
N HIS A 276 10.02 -12.28 23.20
CA HIS A 276 10.38 -13.63 22.74
C HIS A 276 10.12 -13.90 21.25
N GLY A 277 10.24 -12.88 20.39
CA GLY A 277 9.91 -12.99 18.96
C GLY A 277 8.43 -13.19 18.67
N GLY A 278 7.55 -12.88 19.63
CA GLY A 278 6.10 -12.82 19.48
C GLY A 278 5.64 -11.45 18.99
N VAL A 279 4.43 -11.07 19.40
CA VAL A 279 3.79 -9.80 18.99
C VAL A 279 3.45 -8.88 20.17
N GLU A 280 3.74 -9.31 21.39
CA GLU A 280 3.49 -8.53 22.61
C GLU A 280 4.59 -7.48 22.79
N THR A 281 4.19 -6.22 23.03
CA THR A 281 5.13 -5.15 23.34
C THR A 281 5.43 -5.10 24.85
N GLY A 282 6.21 -4.09 25.28
CA GLY A 282 6.43 -3.79 26.70
C GLY A 282 5.18 -3.29 27.44
N ILE A 283 4.12 -2.89 26.73
CA ILE A 283 2.88 -2.37 27.34
C ILE A 283 1.75 -3.40 27.17
N ASP A 284 1.14 -3.82 28.29
CA ASP A 284 0.02 -4.75 28.29
C ASP A 284 -1.15 -4.27 27.39
N GLY A 285 -1.75 -5.15 26.61
CA GLY A 285 -2.82 -4.77 25.68
C GLY A 285 -2.36 -3.92 24.49
N VAL A 286 -1.05 -3.77 24.27
CA VAL A 286 -0.48 -3.19 23.04
C VAL A 286 0.36 -4.25 22.35
N PHE A 287 0.01 -4.54 21.10
CA PHE A 287 0.65 -5.56 20.27
C PHE A 287 1.23 -4.92 19.00
N ALA A 288 2.28 -5.50 18.45
CA ALA A 288 2.89 -5.08 17.19
C ALA A 288 2.93 -6.26 16.20
N ALA A 289 2.57 -6.02 14.94
CA ALA A 289 2.46 -7.06 13.92
C ALA A 289 2.98 -6.61 12.55
N GLY A 290 3.50 -7.55 11.78
CA GLY A 290 4.12 -7.31 10.48
C GLY A 290 5.44 -6.57 10.56
N ASP A 291 5.83 -5.94 9.45
CA ASP A 291 7.15 -5.34 9.24
C ASP A 291 7.51 -4.22 10.25
N VAL A 292 6.60 -3.71 11.06
CA VAL A 292 6.93 -2.72 12.10
C VAL A 292 7.79 -3.31 13.23
N GLN A 293 7.73 -4.64 13.41
CA GLN A 293 8.49 -5.41 14.39
C GLN A 293 9.32 -6.56 13.77
N ASP A 294 9.11 -6.85 12.49
CA ASP A 294 9.84 -7.89 11.75
C ASP A 294 10.84 -7.26 10.77
N HIS A 295 12.12 -7.27 11.14
CA HIS A 295 13.22 -6.88 10.25
C HIS A 295 13.79 -8.05 9.42
N GLU A 296 13.43 -9.30 9.77
CA GLU A 296 14.06 -10.52 9.27
C GLU A 296 13.36 -11.04 8.02
N PHE A 297 12.05 -11.29 8.08
CA PHE A 297 11.33 -11.97 7.00
C PHE A 297 10.69 -10.99 6.01
N ARG A 298 9.94 -9.99 6.51
CA ARG A 298 9.33 -8.92 5.69
C ARG A 298 8.53 -9.44 4.49
N GLN A 299 7.67 -10.44 4.72
CA GLN A 299 6.79 -11.00 3.69
C GLN A 299 5.33 -10.76 4.05
N ALA A 300 4.48 -10.59 3.03
CA ALA A 300 3.04 -10.42 3.22
C ALA A 300 2.41 -11.56 4.05
N ILE A 301 2.86 -12.80 3.84
CA ILE A 301 2.34 -13.97 4.56
C ILE A 301 2.83 -14.04 6.02
N THR A 302 4.08 -13.65 6.32
CA THR A 302 4.56 -13.57 7.71
C THR A 302 3.88 -12.42 8.45
N ALA A 303 3.66 -11.29 7.77
CA ALA A 303 2.89 -10.18 8.29
C ALA A 303 1.42 -10.57 8.59
N ALA A 304 0.75 -11.29 7.68
CA ALA A 304 -0.59 -11.82 7.95
C ALA A 304 -0.60 -12.75 9.17
N GLY A 305 0.37 -13.67 9.27
CA GLY A 305 0.51 -14.58 10.41
C GLY A 305 0.65 -13.84 11.75
N THR A 306 1.52 -12.83 11.82
CA THR A 306 1.68 -12.02 13.04
C THR A 306 0.46 -11.15 13.34
N GLY A 307 -0.27 -10.69 12.33
CA GLY A 307 -1.57 -10.03 12.50
C GLY A 307 -2.61 -10.93 13.18
N CYS A 308 -2.69 -12.19 12.77
CA CYS A 308 -3.52 -13.21 13.43
C CYS A 308 -3.11 -13.40 14.90
N MET A 309 -1.81 -13.57 15.17
CA MET A 309 -1.29 -13.71 16.54
C MET A 309 -1.69 -12.52 17.42
N ALA A 310 -1.55 -11.29 16.90
CA ALA A 310 -1.84 -10.07 17.65
C ALA A 310 -3.32 -9.94 17.99
N ALA A 311 -4.22 -10.25 17.05
CA ALA A 311 -5.66 -10.24 17.30
C ALA A 311 -6.07 -11.30 18.35
N MET A 312 -5.54 -12.51 18.25
CA MET A 312 -5.84 -13.58 19.22
C MET A 312 -5.33 -13.26 20.62
N LEU A 313 -4.15 -12.64 20.75
CA LEU A 313 -3.62 -12.23 22.04
C LEU A 313 -4.35 -11.01 22.61
N ALA A 314 -4.77 -10.06 21.75
CA ALA A 314 -5.62 -8.95 22.16
C ALA A 314 -6.98 -9.42 22.68
N GLU A 315 -7.65 -10.35 21.98
CA GLU A 315 -8.89 -10.98 22.43
C GLU A 315 -8.71 -11.63 23.79
N ARG A 316 -7.72 -12.51 23.96
CA ARG A 316 -7.45 -13.18 25.24
C ARG A 316 -7.18 -12.19 26.37
N TRP A 317 -6.41 -11.14 26.07
CA TRP A 317 -6.11 -10.10 27.05
C TRP A 317 -7.39 -9.36 27.46
N LEU A 318 -8.20 -8.89 26.51
CA LEU A 318 -9.48 -8.23 26.76
C LEU A 318 -10.44 -9.12 27.56
N SER A 319 -10.57 -10.40 27.17
CA SER A 319 -11.33 -11.43 27.88
C SER A 319 -10.87 -11.58 29.33
N SER A 320 -9.56 -11.70 29.56
CA SER A 320 -8.99 -11.86 30.91
C SER A 320 -9.22 -10.65 31.82
N LYS A 321 -9.41 -9.46 31.23
CA LYS A 321 -9.68 -8.21 31.96
C LYS A 321 -11.17 -7.90 32.09
N GLY A 322 -12.05 -8.69 31.47
CA GLY A 322 -13.49 -8.42 31.44
C GLY A 322 -13.84 -7.12 30.71
N LEU A 323 -13.07 -6.76 29.68
CA LEU A 323 -13.22 -5.50 28.93
C LEU A 323 -13.98 -5.64 27.61
N ILE A 324 -14.38 -6.86 27.23
CA ILE A 324 -15.07 -7.10 25.95
C ILE A 324 -16.51 -6.62 26.06
N HIS A 325 -16.89 -5.73 25.15
CA HIS A 325 -18.27 -5.50 24.77
C HIS A 325 -18.55 -6.25 23.47
N GLU A 326 -19.30 -7.35 23.51
CA GLU A 326 -19.57 -8.16 22.32
C GLU A 326 -20.49 -7.44 21.33
N PHE A 327 -20.15 -7.54 20.05
CA PHE A 327 -20.97 -7.06 18.95
C PHE A 327 -21.43 -8.23 18.09
N HIS A 328 -22.71 -8.56 18.17
CA HIS A 328 -23.29 -9.58 17.31
C HIS A 328 -23.66 -8.96 15.96
N HIS A 329 -23.00 -9.43 14.92
CA HIS A 329 -23.41 -9.14 13.56
C HIS A 329 -24.78 -9.74 13.31
N LEU A 330 -25.76 -8.93 12.92
CA LEU A 330 -27.00 -9.46 12.36
C LEU A 330 -26.62 -10.05 11.00
N PRO A 331 -26.83 -11.35 10.75
CA PRO A 331 -26.48 -11.92 9.47
C PRO A 331 -27.33 -11.25 8.40
N GLU A 332 -26.72 -10.35 7.61
CA GLU A 332 -27.27 -10.05 6.30
C GLU A 332 -27.20 -11.36 5.52
N THR A 333 -28.37 -11.96 5.27
CA THR A 333 -28.52 -13.09 4.37
C THR A 333 -28.05 -12.66 2.99
N THR A 334 -26.76 -12.84 2.73
CA THR A 334 -26.23 -12.98 1.40
C THR A 334 -25.66 -14.38 1.33
N ASP A 335 -26.24 -15.18 0.43
CA ASP A 335 -25.83 -16.55 0.19
C ASP A 335 -24.30 -16.65 0.15
N ASN A 336 -23.78 -17.61 0.91
CA ASN A 336 -22.36 -17.97 1.00
C ASN A 336 -21.82 -18.60 -0.29
N GLU A 337 -22.41 -18.29 -1.44
CA GLU A 337 -21.78 -18.56 -2.72
C GLU A 337 -20.61 -17.59 -2.84
N LEU A 338 -19.41 -18.14 -3.03
CA LEU A 338 -18.30 -17.41 -3.64
C LEU A 338 -18.84 -16.86 -4.95
N LYS A 339 -19.35 -15.62 -4.95
CA LYS A 339 -19.72 -14.94 -6.18
C LYS A 339 -18.46 -14.96 -7.04
N PRO A 340 -18.55 -15.42 -8.30
CA PRO A 340 -17.45 -15.27 -9.24
C PRO A 340 -16.93 -13.83 -9.14
N GLN A 341 -15.60 -13.66 -9.22
CA GLN A 341 -15.02 -12.33 -9.42
C GLN A 341 -15.89 -11.61 -10.45
N PRO A 342 -16.32 -10.36 -10.20
CA PRO A 342 -17.14 -9.66 -11.17
C PRO A 342 -16.40 -9.70 -12.50
N GLU A 343 -17.00 -10.39 -13.47
CA GLU A 343 -16.56 -10.33 -14.85
C GLU A 343 -16.46 -8.85 -15.20
N THR A 344 -15.32 -8.48 -15.79
CA THR A 344 -15.01 -7.17 -16.34
C THR A 344 -16.29 -6.51 -16.84
N GLN A 345 -16.78 -5.50 -16.11
CA GLN A 345 -18.00 -4.80 -16.49
C GLN A 345 -17.81 -4.23 -17.89
N THR A 346 -18.79 -4.53 -18.74
CA THR A 346 -18.87 -4.17 -20.14
C THR A 346 -18.88 -2.66 -20.29
N THR A 347 -18.03 -2.13 -21.17
CA THR A 347 -18.15 -0.77 -21.70
C THR A 347 -19.58 -0.52 -22.15
N GLU A 348 -20.24 0.50 -21.61
CA GLU A 348 -21.64 0.81 -21.94
C GLU A 348 -21.80 0.98 -23.46
N THR A 349 -22.67 0.16 -24.04
CA THR A 349 -23.09 0.29 -25.43
C THR A 349 -24.23 1.31 -25.54
N GLU A 350 -24.51 1.81 -26.75
CA GLU A 350 -25.60 2.75 -27.01
C GLU A 350 -26.98 2.28 -26.50
N ALA A 351 -27.18 0.96 -26.37
CA ALA A 351 -28.42 0.35 -25.87
C ALA A 351 -28.58 0.39 -24.33
N GLU A 352 -27.49 0.59 -23.58
CA GLU A 352 -27.44 0.53 -22.12
C GLU A 352 -27.35 1.92 -21.46
N PHE A 353 -27.01 2.94 -22.24
CA PHE A 353 -26.84 4.32 -21.76
C PHE A 353 -28.16 4.94 -21.27
N ASN A 354 -28.18 5.41 -20.03
CA ASN A 354 -29.32 6.08 -19.42
C ASN A 354 -28.95 7.49 -18.94
N LEU A 355 -29.43 8.52 -19.64
CA LEU A 355 -29.17 9.93 -19.31
C LEU A 355 -29.61 10.34 -17.89
N GLN A 356 -30.53 9.60 -17.24
CA GLN A 356 -30.96 9.90 -15.87
C GLN A 356 -30.03 9.30 -14.81
N ALA A 357 -29.18 8.33 -15.16
CA ALA A 357 -28.26 7.71 -14.23
C ALA A 357 -27.15 8.70 -13.80
N THR A 358 -26.73 8.59 -12.55
CA THR A 358 -25.57 9.35 -12.03
C THR A 358 -24.27 8.76 -12.53
N ARG A 359 -24.16 7.43 -12.60
CA ARG A 359 -22.92 6.69 -12.86
C ARG A 359 -22.92 6.08 -14.25
N HIS A 360 -21.79 6.20 -14.95
CA HIS A 360 -21.57 5.71 -16.30
C HIS A 360 -20.11 5.25 -16.47
N GLU A 361 -19.82 4.49 -17.54
CA GLU A 361 -18.46 4.03 -17.86
C GLU A 361 -18.16 4.17 -19.36
N GLY A 362 -16.92 4.53 -19.67
CA GLY A 362 -16.35 4.47 -21.01
C GLY A 362 -16.58 5.72 -21.87
N GLY A 363 -15.87 5.73 -23.01
CA GLY A 363 -15.81 6.89 -23.89
C GLY A 363 -17.11 7.31 -24.56
N TYR A 364 -18.05 6.38 -24.77
CA TYR A 364 -19.36 6.72 -25.35
C TYR A 364 -20.18 7.60 -24.39
N ALA A 365 -20.35 7.17 -23.15
CA ALA A 365 -21.10 7.91 -22.14
C ALA A 365 -20.48 9.28 -21.88
N LEU A 366 -19.14 9.35 -21.79
CA LEU A 366 -18.43 10.62 -21.64
C LEU A 366 -18.78 11.61 -22.76
N ARG A 367 -18.64 11.19 -24.02
CA ARG A 367 -18.91 12.07 -25.17
C ARG A 367 -20.36 12.54 -25.18
N LYS A 368 -21.31 11.66 -24.88
CA LYS A 368 -22.73 12.00 -24.89
C LYS A 368 -23.07 13.00 -23.78
N LEU A 369 -22.64 12.71 -22.56
CA LEU A 369 -22.89 13.58 -21.41
C LEU A 369 -22.22 14.94 -21.53
N PHE A 370 -21.02 14.99 -22.11
CA PHE A 370 -20.27 16.23 -22.31
C PHE A 370 -20.98 17.19 -23.28
N HIS A 371 -21.64 16.69 -24.32
CA HIS A 371 -22.32 17.53 -25.32
C HIS A 371 -23.80 17.77 -25.02
N ASP A 372 -24.48 16.78 -24.42
CA ASP A 372 -25.95 16.76 -24.33
C ASP A 372 -26.49 17.17 -22.94
N SER A 373 -25.63 17.61 -22.01
CA SER A 373 -26.07 18.02 -20.68
C SER A 373 -25.21 19.10 -20.02
N ASP A 374 -25.88 19.99 -19.26
CA ASP A 374 -25.26 21.06 -18.48
C ASP A 374 -25.04 20.66 -17.00
N ARG A 375 -25.35 19.41 -16.64
CA ARG A 375 -25.11 18.90 -15.28
C ARG A 375 -23.61 18.74 -15.06
N LEU A 376 -23.14 19.07 -13.85
CA LEU A 376 -21.72 18.92 -13.50
C LEU A 376 -21.26 17.49 -13.78
N LEU A 377 -20.20 17.33 -14.57
CA LEU A 377 -19.68 16.06 -15.03
C LEU A 377 -18.32 15.79 -14.39
N LEU A 378 -18.24 14.74 -13.58
CA LEU A 378 -17.01 14.22 -12.99
C LEU A 378 -16.51 13.07 -13.85
N VAL A 379 -15.28 13.15 -14.33
CA VAL A 379 -14.62 12.11 -15.11
C VAL A 379 -13.43 11.59 -14.32
N LYS A 380 -13.47 10.31 -13.93
CA LYS A 380 -12.37 9.62 -13.23
C LYS A 380 -11.62 8.75 -14.23
N TYR A 381 -10.34 9.07 -14.44
CA TYR A 381 -9.41 8.29 -15.25
C TYR A 381 -8.65 7.30 -14.36
N ILE A 382 -8.69 6.01 -14.71
CA ILE A 382 -8.08 4.91 -13.95
C ILE A 382 -7.33 3.93 -14.85
N SER A 383 -6.52 3.07 -14.25
CA SER A 383 -6.00 1.84 -14.87
C SER A 383 -6.25 0.65 -13.92
N PRO A 384 -6.61 -0.56 -14.40
CA PRO A 384 -7.00 -1.69 -13.56
C PRO A 384 -5.96 -2.12 -12.51
N GLY A 385 -4.67 -1.96 -12.78
CA GLY A 385 -3.57 -2.31 -11.85
C GLY A 385 -3.12 -1.19 -10.90
N CYS A 386 -3.80 -0.05 -10.90
CA CYS A 386 -3.40 1.14 -10.17
C CYS A 386 -3.86 1.11 -8.70
N GLY A 387 -2.94 0.85 -7.77
CA GLY A 387 -3.22 0.86 -6.32
C GLY A 387 -3.90 2.15 -5.80
N PRO A 388 -3.41 3.36 -6.15
CA PRO A 388 -4.10 4.61 -5.80
C PRO A 388 -5.53 4.72 -6.37
N CYS A 389 -5.82 4.09 -7.51
CA CYS A 389 -7.14 4.09 -8.12
C CYS A 389 -8.13 3.23 -7.30
N HIS A 390 -7.67 2.07 -6.82
CA HIS A 390 -8.41 1.22 -5.87
C HIS A 390 -8.67 1.95 -4.55
N THR A 391 -7.69 2.71 -4.04
CA THR A 391 -7.86 3.56 -2.86
C THR A 391 -8.91 4.66 -3.07
N LEU A 392 -8.89 5.33 -4.23
CA LEU A 392 -9.80 6.44 -4.51
C LEU A 392 -11.25 5.98 -4.71
N LYS A 393 -11.46 4.79 -5.31
CA LYS A 393 -12.78 4.27 -5.68
C LYS A 393 -13.81 4.32 -4.53
N PRO A 394 -13.56 3.77 -3.33
CA PRO A 394 -14.54 3.83 -2.24
C PRO A 394 -14.74 5.26 -1.69
N ILE A 395 -13.70 6.09 -1.66
CA ILE A 395 -13.80 7.49 -1.22
C ILE A 395 -14.74 8.25 -2.16
N LEU A 396 -14.46 8.20 -3.46
CA LEU A 396 -15.21 8.94 -4.46
C LEU A 396 -16.62 8.37 -4.62
N ASN A 397 -16.82 7.05 -4.48
CA ASN A 397 -18.16 6.46 -4.49
C ASN A 397 -19.04 7.03 -3.38
N LYS A 398 -18.54 7.08 -2.14
CA LYS A 398 -19.27 7.68 -1.01
C LYS A 398 -19.62 9.16 -1.26
N VAL A 399 -18.77 9.91 -1.98
CA VAL A 399 -19.07 11.29 -2.35
C VAL A 399 -20.14 11.33 -3.43
N VAL A 400 -20.00 10.55 -4.51
CA VAL A 400 -20.97 10.50 -5.61
C VAL A 400 -22.37 10.11 -5.11
N ASP A 401 -22.46 9.18 -4.15
CA ASP A 401 -23.74 8.80 -3.53
C ASP A 401 -24.42 9.96 -2.80
N GLU A 402 -23.65 10.91 -2.21
CA GLU A 402 -24.20 12.11 -1.58
C GLU A 402 -24.79 13.12 -2.60
N PHE A 403 -24.39 13.02 -3.86
CA PHE A 403 -24.82 13.90 -4.96
C PHE A 403 -25.61 13.17 -6.05
N ASP A 404 -26.20 12.02 -5.73
CA ASP A 404 -27.00 11.24 -6.66
C ASP A 404 -28.11 12.10 -7.31
N GLY A 405 -28.23 11.99 -8.64
CA GLY A 405 -29.14 12.79 -9.47
C GLY A 405 -28.67 14.22 -9.76
N LYS A 406 -27.67 14.76 -9.04
CA LYS A 406 -27.18 16.13 -9.19
C LYS A 406 -25.94 16.26 -10.07
N ILE A 407 -25.17 15.18 -10.23
CA ILE A 407 -23.93 15.15 -11.02
C ILE A 407 -23.93 13.96 -11.98
N TYR A 408 -23.16 14.03 -13.07
CA TYR A 408 -22.70 12.84 -13.76
C TYR A 408 -21.35 12.40 -13.23
N PHE A 409 -21.14 11.10 -13.14
CA PHE A 409 -19.89 10.46 -12.81
C PHE A 409 -19.56 9.42 -13.88
N VAL A 410 -18.47 9.64 -14.60
CA VAL A 410 -17.99 8.75 -15.66
C VAL A 410 -16.63 8.19 -15.28
N GLU A 411 -16.48 6.88 -15.40
CA GLU A 411 -15.19 6.20 -15.26
C GLU A 411 -14.58 5.90 -16.62
N ILE A 412 -13.31 6.25 -16.82
CA ILE A 412 -12.54 6.00 -18.04
C ILE A 412 -11.34 5.13 -17.71
N ASP A 413 -11.31 3.93 -18.29
CA ASP A 413 -10.13 3.06 -18.28
C ASP A 413 -9.15 3.53 -19.36
N ILE A 414 -8.02 4.10 -18.93
CA ILE A 414 -7.03 4.67 -19.85
C ILE A 414 -6.37 3.61 -20.74
N ASP A 415 -6.40 2.33 -20.35
CA ASP A 415 -5.84 1.25 -21.14
C ASP A 415 -6.77 0.87 -22.31
N LYS A 416 -8.09 1.09 -22.16
CA LYS A 416 -9.11 0.86 -23.20
C LYS A 416 -9.38 2.12 -24.04
N ASP A 417 -9.42 3.28 -23.41
CA ASP A 417 -9.82 4.57 -24.00
C ASP A 417 -8.64 5.55 -24.09
N ARG A 418 -7.50 5.10 -24.64
CA ARG A 418 -6.24 5.86 -24.70
C ARG A 418 -6.39 7.26 -25.31
N ASP A 419 -7.04 7.35 -26.47
CA ASP A 419 -7.23 8.62 -27.18
C ASP A 419 -8.00 9.64 -26.32
N ILE A 420 -8.91 9.19 -25.47
CA ILE A 420 -9.69 10.06 -24.58
C ILE A 420 -8.80 10.63 -23.49
N ALA A 421 -7.99 9.77 -22.85
CA ALA A 421 -7.05 10.19 -21.82
C ALA A 421 -5.99 11.16 -22.38
N GLU A 422 -5.45 10.89 -23.58
CA GLU A 422 -4.48 11.75 -24.25
C GLU A 422 -5.07 13.12 -24.60
N ASN A 423 -6.26 13.16 -25.21
CA ASN A 423 -6.94 14.41 -25.53
C ASN A 423 -7.33 15.22 -24.29
N ALA A 424 -7.59 14.54 -23.17
CA ALA A 424 -7.86 15.15 -21.88
C ALA A 424 -6.59 15.62 -21.14
N GLY A 425 -5.39 15.40 -21.68
CA GLY A 425 -4.13 15.79 -21.06
C GLY A 425 -3.75 14.97 -19.82
N VAL A 426 -4.33 13.78 -19.65
CA VAL A 426 -4.12 12.94 -18.48
C VAL A 426 -2.76 12.25 -18.58
N THR A 427 -1.89 12.55 -17.61
CA THR A 427 -0.49 12.08 -17.57
C THR A 427 -0.23 11.05 -16.47
N GLY A 428 -1.26 10.70 -15.69
CA GLY A 428 -1.17 9.71 -14.62
C GLY A 428 -2.53 9.39 -14.00
N THR A 429 -2.61 8.29 -13.27
CA THR A 429 -3.85 7.81 -12.64
C THR A 429 -3.68 7.64 -11.12
N PRO A 430 -4.75 7.82 -10.33
CA PRO A 430 -6.04 8.34 -10.76
C PRO A 430 -5.97 9.85 -11.02
N THR A 431 -6.73 10.32 -12.00
CA THR A 431 -7.00 11.74 -12.22
C THR A 431 -8.51 11.93 -12.28
N VAL A 432 -9.03 12.96 -11.61
CA VAL A 432 -10.44 13.34 -11.66
C VAL A 432 -10.54 14.73 -12.27
N GLN A 433 -11.27 14.86 -13.36
CA GLN A 433 -11.58 16.13 -14.01
C GLN A 433 -13.06 16.46 -13.83
N LEU A 434 -13.36 17.73 -13.58
CA LEU A 434 -14.71 18.26 -13.47
C LEU A 434 -14.98 19.16 -14.65
N PHE A 435 -16.09 18.91 -15.33
CA PHE A 435 -16.56 19.70 -16.45
C PHE A 435 -17.94 20.29 -16.17
N LYS A 436 -18.12 21.54 -16.55
CA LYS A 436 -19.39 22.27 -16.51
C LYS A 436 -19.45 23.12 -17.76
N ASP A 437 -20.59 23.12 -18.44
CA ASP A 437 -20.82 23.92 -19.66
C ASP A 437 -19.71 23.72 -20.72
N GLN A 438 -19.25 22.46 -20.88
CA GLN A 438 -18.18 22.04 -21.79
C GLN A 438 -16.78 22.61 -21.48
N GLU A 439 -16.59 23.24 -20.33
CA GLU A 439 -15.29 23.73 -19.88
C GLU A 439 -14.73 22.88 -18.74
N LEU A 440 -13.41 22.68 -18.74
CA LEU A 440 -12.70 22.06 -17.61
C LEU A 440 -12.65 23.06 -16.46
N VAL A 441 -13.39 22.77 -15.39
CA VAL A 441 -13.47 23.63 -14.21
C VAL A 441 -12.35 23.31 -13.23
N LYS A 442 -12.06 22.03 -13.03
CA LYS A 442 -11.00 21.58 -12.12
C LYS A 442 -10.42 20.25 -12.52
N GLU A 443 -9.12 20.11 -12.28
CA GLU A 443 -8.42 18.84 -12.29
C GLU A 443 -7.85 18.53 -10.90
N VAL A 444 -7.99 17.28 -10.49
CA VAL A 444 -7.46 16.72 -9.25
C VAL A 444 -6.65 15.48 -9.59
N LYS A 445 -5.34 15.53 -9.36
CA LYS A 445 -4.43 14.38 -9.52
C LYS A 445 -4.24 13.63 -8.22
N GLY A 446 -4.19 12.30 -8.29
CA GLY A 446 -4.00 11.41 -7.16
C GLY A 446 -5.22 11.28 -6.27
N VAL A 447 -5.01 10.74 -5.06
CA VAL A 447 -6.07 10.52 -4.06
C VAL A 447 -6.20 11.75 -3.16
N LYS A 448 -7.42 12.26 -2.97
CA LYS A 448 -7.77 13.34 -2.02
C LYS A 448 -8.76 12.87 -0.97
N GLN A 449 -8.92 13.63 0.12
CA GLN A 449 -9.87 13.29 1.16
C GLN A 449 -11.31 13.43 0.65
N LYS A 450 -12.23 12.70 1.28
CA LYS A 450 -13.67 12.78 0.99
C LYS A 450 -14.19 14.22 1.05
N SER A 451 -13.76 14.96 2.08
CA SER A 451 -14.14 16.37 2.32
C SER A 451 -13.72 17.29 1.17
N GLU A 452 -12.55 17.08 0.57
CA GLU A 452 -12.05 17.87 -0.55
C GLU A 452 -12.92 17.67 -1.81
N TYR A 453 -13.25 16.43 -2.17
CA TYR A 453 -14.13 16.17 -3.31
C TYR A 453 -15.54 16.70 -3.08
N ARG A 454 -16.05 16.58 -1.85
CA ARG A 454 -17.35 17.13 -1.47
C ARG A 454 -17.39 18.65 -1.65
N GLN A 455 -16.41 19.37 -1.09
CA GLN A 455 -16.29 20.83 -1.25
C GLN A 455 -16.16 21.22 -2.72
N LEU A 456 -15.40 20.45 -3.49
CA LEU A 456 -15.19 20.72 -4.91
C LEU A 456 -16.47 20.57 -5.72
N ILE A 457 -17.30 19.56 -5.43
CA ILE A 457 -18.60 19.40 -6.09
C ILE A 457 -19.54 20.51 -5.65
N GLU A 458 -19.65 20.79 -4.35
CA GLU A 458 -20.51 21.84 -3.80
C GLU A 458 -20.21 23.23 -4.38
N SER A 459 -18.93 23.55 -4.64
CA SER A 459 -18.54 24.85 -5.20
C SER A 459 -18.84 25.00 -6.70
N ASN A 460 -19.19 23.92 -7.41
CA ASN A 460 -19.34 23.91 -8.87
C ASN A 460 -20.69 23.33 -9.35
N LEU A 461 -21.63 23.08 -8.43
CA LEU A 461 -22.98 22.59 -8.76
C LEU A 461 -23.85 23.65 -9.44
#